data_AF-A0A829H614-F1
#
_entry.id   AF-A0A829H614-F1
#
_cell.length_a   1.000
_cell.length_b   1.000
_cell.length_c   1.000
_cell.angle_alpha   90.00
_cell.angle_beta   90.00
_cell.angle_gamma   90.00
#
_symmetry.space_group_name_H-M   'P 1'
#
loop_
_entity.id
_entity.type
_entity.pdbx_description
1 polymer ?
#
loop_
_entity_poly.entity_id
_entity_poly.type
_entity_poly.pdbx_seq_one_letter_code
_entity_poly.pdbx_strand_id
1 'polypeptide(L)'
;MKRKHIFQILIVTLLAGYLTVFYGMRNTIDTSFEQHAVQAATQQISQLYSSSKRTFPAKHLSRSMVTAAQAKVNQLVHNVENRDQKKIVAKDKRDADAASNMLTIQEAINAQSSNLAQIESEGTRSSAAYKAIVAIKPAFAADYQQAVTQLYKKSLAIAQIKKLYNDQNLQHPKADLSSSNIDLAINAIENVENQDFAKNVLPLVQVAKKSQANNDTTVAMESTDTSSTKQTATTGRQNQQDTGEPANGVSGNHATTAGQASDQTVNRARKLRVNRLLHRVG
;
A
#
# COMPACT_ATOMS: atom_id res chain seq x y z
N MET A 1 4.69 -41.62 -17.24
CA MET A 1 4.95 -40.16 -17.16
C MET A 1 6.35 -39.87 -16.58
N LYS A 2 7.45 -39.92 -17.34
CA LYS A 2 8.81 -39.59 -16.81
C LYS A 2 9.72 -38.72 -17.72
N ARG A 3 9.48 -38.66 -19.05
CA ARG A 3 10.37 -37.90 -19.97
C ARG A 3 10.22 -36.36 -19.93
N LYS A 4 9.07 -35.81 -19.52
CA LYS A 4 8.84 -34.34 -19.54
C LYS A 4 9.60 -33.57 -18.45
N HIS A 5 9.79 -34.13 -17.25
CA HIS A 5 10.52 -33.45 -16.17
C HIS A 5 12.04 -33.47 -16.35
N ILE A 6 12.59 -34.51 -17.01
CA ILE A 6 14.04 -34.61 -17.28
C ILE A 6 14.51 -33.48 -18.20
N PHE A 7 13.76 -33.15 -19.26
CA PHE A 7 14.08 -32.01 -20.13
C PHE A 7 14.02 -30.66 -19.41
N GLN A 8 13.09 -30.49 -18.47
CA GLN A 8 12.92 -29.22 -17.75
C GLN A 8 14.06 -28.99 -16.74
N ILE A 9 14.54 -30.05 -16.07
CA ILE A 9 15.72 -29.99 -15.19
C ILE A 9 16.99 -29.76 -16.01
N LEU A 10 17.18 -30.46 -17.13
CA LEU A 10 18.35 -30.27 -18.01
C LEU A 10 18.47 -28.83 -18.52
N ILE A 11 17.38 -28.20 -18.94
CA ILE A 11 17.39 -26.80 -19.40
C ILE A 11 17.79 -25.85 -18.26
N VAL A 12 17.25 -26.04 -17.04
CA VAL A 12 17.59 -25.17 -15.89
C VAL A 12 19.05 -25.34 -15.46
N THR A 13 19.58 -26.56 -15.40
CA THR A 13 20.96 -26.79 -14.97
C THR A 13 21.99 -26.36 -16.03
N LEU A 14 21.72 -26.55 -17.33
CA LEU A 14 22.64 -26.13 -18.40
C LEU A 14 22.75 -24.59 -18.49
N LEU A 15 21.64 -23.87 -18.29
CA LEU A 15 21.63 -22.39 -18.28
C LEU A 15 22.26 -21.78 -17.03
N ALA A 16 22.22 -22.47 -15.88
CA ALA A 16 22.94 -22.04 -14.68
C ALA A 16 24.46 -22.27 -14.80
N GLY A 17 24.89 -23.40 -15.35
CA GLY A 17 26.31 -23.73 -15.51
C GLY A 17 27.06 -22.79 -16.45
N TYR A 18 26.42 -22.33 -17.53
CA TYR A 18 27.07 -21.48 -18.54
C TYR A 18 27.42 -20.07 -18.06
N LEU A 19 26.73 -19.55 -17.03
CA LEU A 19 26.97 -18.19 -16.53
C LEU A 19 28.09 -18.10 -15.48
N THR A 20 28.38 -19.19 -14.78
CA THR A 20 29.35 -19.22 -13.66
C THR A 20 30.78 -19.44 -14.14
N VAL A 21 30.98 -20.15 -15.26
CA VAL A 21 32.31 -20.61 -15.73
C VAL A 21 33.16 -19.49 -16.37
N PHE A 22 32.55 -18.41 -16.86
CA PHE A 22 33.25 -17.43 -17.73
C PHE A 22 33.61 -16.07 -17.11
N TYR A 23 33.48 -15.90 -15.79
CA TYR A 23 33.96 -14.68 -15.11
C TYR A 23 35.50 -14.50 -15.12
N GLY A 24 36.26 -15.47 -15.64
CA GLY A 24 37.73 -15.46 -15.69
C GLY A 24 38.38 -14.95 -16.99
N MET A 25 37.65 -14.72 -18.09
CA MET A 25 38.25 -14.34 -19.38
C MET A 25 37.70 -13.01 -19.92
N ARG A 26 38.22 -11.91 -19.38
CA ARG A 26 38.14 -10.57 -20.00
C ARG A 26 39.19 -10.45 -21.10
N ASN A 27 38.82 -10.83 -22.32
CA ASN A 27 39.17 -10.19 -23.60
C ASN A 27 38.64 -11.08 -24.73
N THR A 28 38.19 -10.47 -25.83
CA THR A 28 37.52 -11.14 -26.96
C THR A 28 36.32 -11.99 -26.55
N ILE A 29 35.21 -11.35 -26.15
CA ILE A 29 33.90 -11.99 -26.32
C ILE A 29 33.63 -11.98 -27.82
N ASP A 30 33.70 -13.16 -28.43
CA ASP A 30 33.35 -13.33 -29.84
C ASP A 30 31.88 -12.90 -30.05
N THR A 31 31.62 -12.12 -31.10
CA THR A 31 30.29 -11.58 -31.42
C THR A 31 29.20 -12.65 -31.52
N SER A 32 29.59 -13.89 -31.85
CA SER A 32 28.76 -15.09 -31.84
C SER A 32 28.19 -15.40 -30.43
N PHE A 33 29.01 -15.27 -29.37
CA PHE A 33 28.63 -15.55 -28.00
C PHE A 33 27.65 -14.51 -27.44
N GLU A 34 27.90 -13.21 -27.68
CA GLU A 34 26.93 -12.16 -27.32
C GLU A 34 25.58 -12.45 -28.01
N GLN A 35 25.61 -12.79 -29.30
CA GLN A 35 24.41 -13.06 -30.08
C GLN A 35 23.60 -14.25 -29.52
N HIS A 36 24.28 -15.33 -29.14
CA HIS A 36 23.63 -16.49 -28.49
C HIS A 36 23.04 -16.13 -27.11
N ALA A 37 23.76 -15.36 -26.29
CA ALA A 37 23.28 -14.94 -24.98
C ALA A 37 22.05 -14.03 -25.09
N VAL A 38 22.06 -13.08 -26.02
CA VAL A 38 20.93 -12.20 -26.36
C VAL A 38 19.76 -13.01 -26.89
N GLN A 39 19.96 -13.90 -27.87
CA GLN A 39 18.91 -14.76 -28.42
C GLN A 39 18.25 -15.63 -27.33
N ALA A 40 19.04 -16.20 -26.42
CA ALA A 40 18.54 -16.99 -25.30
C ALA A 40 17.78 -16.15 -24.26
N ALA A 41 18.06 -14.86 -24.13
CA ALA A 41 17.25 -13.94 -23.33
C ALA A 41 15.96 -13.53 -24.08
N THR A 42 16.05 -13.19 -25.36
CA THR A 42 14.90 -12.87 -26.23
C THR A 42 13.88 -14.01 -26.26
N GLN A 43 14.32 -15.27 -26.31
CA GLN A 43 13.44 -16.44 -26.19
C GLN A 43 12.72 -16.49 -24.84
N GLN A 44 13.43 -16.26 -23.74
CA GLN A 44 12.87 -16.24 -22.39
C GLN A 44 11.89 -15.07 -22.18
N ILE A 45 12.16 -13.88 -22.75
CA ILE A 45 11.19 -12.78 -22.77
C ILE A 45 9.95 -13.17 -23.57
N SER A 46 10.11 -13.87 -24.70
CA SER A 46 8.98 -14.30 -25.53
C SER A 46 8.06 -15.28 -24.81
N GLN A 47 8.59 -16.09 -23.87
CA GLN A 47 7.79 -16.99 -23.02
C GLN A 47 6.93 -16.27 -21.98
N LEU A 48 7.17 -14.98 -21.71
CA LEU A 48 6.29 -14.17 -20.85
C LEU A 48 4.96 -13.79 -21.53
N TYR A 49 4.84 -14.04 -22.83
CA TYR A 49 3.72 -13.59 -23.67
C TYR A 49 3.00 -14.74 -24.36
N SER A 50 1.74 -14.51 -24.76
CA SER A 50 0.94 -15.47 -25.51
C SER A 50 1.34 -15.63 -26.98
N SER A 51 2.13 -14.70 -27.53
CA SER A 51 2.55 -14.70 -28.93
C SER A 51 3.82 -13.86 -29.18
N SER A 52 4.44 -14.05 -30.35
CA SER A 52 5.59 -13.28 -30.83
C SER A 52 5.34 -11.76 -30.93
N LYS A 53 4.08 -11.33 -31.06
CA LYS A 53 3.69 -9.90 -31.01
C LYS A 53 3.86 -9.27 -29.62
N ARG A 54 3.99 -10.10 -28.56
CA ARG A 54 4.19 -9.68 -27.16
C ARG A 54 3.15 -8.68 -26.64
N THR A 55 1.93 -8.75 -27.18
CA THR A 55 0.83 -7.82 -26.83
C THR A 55 0.17 -8.18 -25.51
N PHE A 56 0.00 -9.49 -25.24
CA PHE A 56 -0.71 -10.03 -24.07
C PHE A 56 0.17 -11.03 -23.32
N PRO A 57 0.10 -11.06 -21.97
CA PRO A 57 0.87 -11.99 -21.16
C PRO A 57 0.50 -13.46 -21.45
N ALA A 58 1.42 -14.37 -21.16
CA ALA A 58 1.17 -15.81 -21.24
C ALA A 58 0.12 -16.24 -20.18
N LYS A 59 -0.71 -17.25 -20.50
CA LYS A 59 -1.78 -17.75 -19.61
C LYS A 59 -1.30 -18.18 -18.21
N HIS A 60 -0.04 -18.60 -18.11
CA HIS A 60 0.61 -19.05 -16.87
C HIS A 60 1.79 -18.17 -16.47
N LEU A 61 1.75 -16.87 -16.84
CA LEU A 61 2.73 -15.89 -16.40
C LEU A 61 2.77 -15.85 -14.86
N SER A 62 3.98 -15.86 -14.30
CA SER A 62 4.19 -15.86 -12.86
C SER A 62 5.34 -14.92 -12.48
N ARG A 63 5.34 -14.49 -11.20
CA ARG A 63 6.35 -13.56 -10.68
C ARG A 63 7.77 -14.11 -10.84
N SER A 64 7.99 -15.41 -10.65
CA SER A 64 9.29 -16.05 -10.81
C SER A 64 9.77 -16.06 -12.27
N MET A 65 8.89 -16.32 -13.24
CA MET A 65 9.22 -16.23 -14.67
C MET A 65 9.65 -14.80 -15.05
N VAL A 66 8.88 -13.80 -14.61
CA VAL A 66 9.19 -12.38 -14.85
C VAL A 66 10.51 -11.98 -14.19
N THR A 67 10.73 -12.29 -12.91
CA THR A 67 11.97 -11.94 -12.21
C THR A 67 13.20 -12.58 -12.85
N ALA A 68 13.13 -13.86 -13.22
CA ALA A 68 14.24 -14.55 -13.89
C ALA A 68 14.57 -13.95 -15.26
N ALA A 69 13.53 -13.59 -16.02
CA ALA A 69 13.64 -12.90 -17.30
C ALA A 69 14.25 -11.49 -17.17
N GLN A 70 13.78 -10.69 -16.20
CA GLN A 70 14.32 -9.36 -15.89
C GLN A 70 15.79 -9.45 -15.46
N ALA A 71 16.15 -10.40 -14.58
CA ALA A 71 17.53 -10.58 -14.12
C ALA A 71 18.49 -10.87 -15.30
N LYS A 72 18.12 -11.82 -16.17
CA LYS A 72 18.93 -12.20 -17.34
C LYS A 72 19.10 -11.04 -18.34
N VAL A 73 18.05 -10.28 -18.62
CA VAL A 73 18.15 -9.12 -19.51
C VAL A 73 18.95 -7.98 -18.87
N ASN A 74 18.79 -7.72 -17.57
CA ASN A 74 19.59 -6.71 -16.87
C ASN A 74 21.09 -7.04 -16.88
N GLN A 75 21.48 -8.33 -16.81
CA GLN A 75 22.88 -8.74 -16.99
C GLN A 75 23.41 -8.37 -18.39
N LEU A 76 22.61 -8.61 -19.45
CA LEU A 76 22.99 -8.26 -20.83
C LEU A 76 23.07 -6.75 -21.07
N VAL A 77 22.28 -5.93 -20.38
CA VAL A 77 22.36 -4.45 -20.46
C VAL A 77 23.76 -3.93 -20.09
N HIS A 78 24.46 -4.61 -19.18
CA HIS A 78 25.80 -4.22 -18.73
C HIS A 78 26.93 -4.86 -19.54
N ASN A 79 26.68 -6.01 -20.17
CA ASN A 79 27.75 -6.87 -20.71
C ASN A 79 27.80 -6.94 -22.24
N VAL A 80 26.69 -6.64 -22.94
CA VAL A 80 26.67 -6.65 -24.41
C VAL A 80 27.27 -5.35 -24.92
N GLU A 81 28.28 -5.42 -25.79
CA GLU A 81 28.93 -4.25 -26.40
C GLU A 81 28.37 -3.91 -27.79
N ASN A 82 27.97 -4.92 -28.58
CA ASN A 82 27.47 -4.74 -29.94
C ASN A 82 26.24 -3.80 -30.01
N ARG A 83 26.29 -2.82 -30.93
CA ARG A 83 25.28 -1.75 -31.06
C ARG A 83 23.88 -2.26 -31.42
N ASP A 84 23.75 -3.27 -32.27
CA ASP A 84 22.45 -3.77 -32.71
C ASP A 84 21.86 -4.74 -31.67
N GLN A 85 22.71 -5.54 -31.05
CA GLN A 85 22.32 -6.37 -29.92
C GLN A 85 21.86 -5.52 -28.71
N LYS A 86 22.53 -4.39 -28.41
CA LYS A 86 22.07 -3.41 -27.41
C LYS A 86 20.63 -2.93 -27.66
N LYS A 87 20.22 -2.72 -28.92
CA LYS A 87 18.83 -2.35 -29.26
C LYS A 87 17.84 -3.47 -28.92
N ILE A 88 18.22 -4.72 -29.20
CA ILE A 88 17.41 -5.91 -28.87
C ILE A 88 17.26 -6.02 -27.35
N VAL A 89 18.37 -5.98 -26.61
CA VAL A 89 18.38 -6.02 -25.13
C VAL A 89 17.54 -4.89 -24.52
N ALA A 90 17.64 -3.66 -25.05
CA ALA A 90 16.82 -2.53 -24.58
C ALA A 90 15.32 -2.66 -24.91
N LYS A 91 14.96 -3.36 -25.99
CA LYS A 91 13.56 -3.75 -26.28
C LYS A 91 13.10 -4.86 -25.33
N ASP A 92 13.89 -5.90 -25.19
CA ASP A 92 13.62 -7.04 -24.30
C ASP A 92 13.49 -6.60 -22.84
N LYS A 93 14.24 -5.58 -22.40
CA LYS A 93 14.10 -4.99 -21.07
C LYS A 93 12.74 -4.31 -20.90
N ARG A 94 12.36 -3.45 -21.85
CA ARG A 94 11.04 -2.78 -21.84
C ARG A 94 9.88 -3.79 -21.91
N ASP A 95 10.06 -4.90 -22.62
CA ASP A 95 9.08 -5.99 -22.64
C ASP A 95 9.04 -6.72 -21.28
N ALA A 96 10.18 -7.11 -20.69
CA ALA A 96 10.21 -7.75 -19.36
C ALA A 96 9.57 -6.86 -18.26
N ASP A 97 9.89 -5.57 -18.27
CA ASP A 97 9.33 -4.58 -17.34
C ASP A 97 7.82 -4.36 -17.61
N ALA A 98 7.37 -4.38 -18.87
CA ALA A 98 5.94 -4.34 -19.20
C ALA A 98 5.19 -5.61 -18.76
N ALA A 99 5.77 -6.80 -18.90
CA ALA A 99 5.18 -8.06 -18.44
C ALA A 99 5.01 -8.09 -16.90
N SER A 100 5.96 -7.49 -16.16
CA SER A 100 5.85 -7.32 -14.71
C SER A 100 4.66 -6.44 -14.30
N ASN A 101 4.44 -5.35 -15.04
CA ASN A 101 3.29 -4.46 -14.82
C ASN A 101 1.96 -5.09 -15.26
N MET A 102 1.93 -5.82 -16.38
CA MET A 102 0.76 -6.60 -16.82
C MET A 102 0.35 -7.63 -15.76
N LEU A 103 1.29 -8.42 -15.26
CA LEU A 103 1.05 -9.37 -14.17
C LEU A 103 0.50 -8.67 -12.92
N THR A 104 1.10 -7.53 -12.54
CA THR A 104 0.67 -6.73 -11.38
C THR A 104 -0.77 -6.21 -11.52
N ILE A 105 -1.20 -5.85 -12.73
CA ILE A 105 -2.60 -5.47 -13.04
C ILE A 105 -3.51 -6.71 -12.93
N GLN A 106 -3.13 -7.83 -13.54
CA GLN A 106 -3.92 -9.07 -13.51
C GLN A 106 -4.11 -9.59 -12.08
N GLU A 107 -3.04 -9.65 -11.27
CA GLU A 107 -3.09 -10.03 -9.87
C GLU A 107 -4.06 -9.13 -9.08
N ALA A 108 -3.96 -7.80 -9.23
CA ALA A 108 -4.79 -6.84 -8.51
C ALA A 108 -6.29 -6.90 -8.90
N ILE A 109 -6.61 -7.11 -10.18
CA ILE A 109 -8.00 -7.23 -10.63
C ILE A 109 -8.60 -8.59 -10.22
N ASN A 110 -7.80 -9.66 -10.26
CA ASN A 110 -8.25 -11.01 -9.90
C ASN A 110 -8.36 -11.26 -8.39
N ALA A 111 -7.67 -10.48 -7.56
CA ALA A 111 -7.68 -10.66 -6.10
C ALA A 111 -9.06 -10.50 -5.46
N GLN A 112 -9.91 -9.62 -6.02
CA GLN A 112 -11.30 -9.37 -5.58
C GLN A 112 -11.49 -9.26 -4.06
N SER A 113 -10.50 -8.70 -3.36
CA SER A 113 -10.47 -8.71 -1.90
C SER A 113 -11.61 -7.88 -1.30
N SER A 114 -12.13 -8.36 -0.16
CA SER A 114 -13.01 -7.59 0.73
C SER A 114 -12.24 -6.80 1.79
N ASN A 115 -10.92 -7.04 1.95
CA ASN A 115 -10.09 -6.34 2.91
C ASN A 115 -9.73 -4.93 2.41
N LEU A 116 -10.16 -3.88 3.13
CA LEU A 116 -9.97 -2.49 2.69
C LEU A 116 -8.50 -2.10 2.50
N ALA A 117 -7.57 -2.55 3.36
CA ALA A 117 -6.15 -2.25 3.20
C ALA A 117 -5.55 -2.93 1.96
N GLN A 118 -6.03 -4.13 1.62
CA GLN A 118 -5.65 -4.82 0.39
C GLN A 118 -6.21 -4.11 -0.86
N ILE A 119 -7.49 -3.74 -0.87
CA ILE A 119 -8.13 -2.98 -1.98
C ILE A 119 -7.39 -1.66 -2.23
N GLU A 120 -7.02 -0.92 -1.17
CA GLU A 120 -6.27 0.33 -1.28
C GLU A 120 -4.88 0.12 -1.90
N SER A 121 -4.15 -0.89 -1.43
CA SER A 121 -2.83 -1.26 -1.93
C SER A 121 -2.89 -1.71 -3.40
N GLU A 122 -3.84 -2.59 -3.74
CA GLU A 122 -4.03 -3.13 -5.09
C GLU A 122 -4.50 -2.07 -6.08
N GLY A 123 -5.40 -1.17 -5.70
CA GLY A 123 -5.83 -0.05 -6.54
C GLY A 123 -4.72 0.96 -6.81
N THR A 124 -3.91 1.29 -5.81
CA THR A 124 -2.73 2.15 -5.99
C THR A 124 -1.70 1.48 -6.90
N ARG A 125 -1.37 0.21 -6.62
CA ARG A 125 -0.34 -0.56 -7.33
C ARG A 125 -0.73 -0.84 -8.80
N SER A 126 -1.98 -1.20 -9.07
CA SER A 126 -2.48 -1.43 -10.42
C SER A 126 -2.59 -0.14 -11.23
N SER A 127 -3.02 0.98 -10.62
CA SER A 127 -3.04 2.30 -11.27
C SER A 127 -1.64 2.77 -11.68
N ALA A 128 -0.63 2.57 -10.82
CA ALA A 128 0.77 2.85 -11.15
C ALA A 128 1.28 1.96 -12.30
N ALA A 129 1.03 0.65 -12.24
CA ALA A 129 1.42 -0.30 -13.27
C ALA A 129 0.75 0.01 -14.62
N TYR A 130 -0.52 0.39 -14.62
CA TYR A 130 -1.28 0.80 -15.80
C TYR A 130 -0.66 2.03 -16.48
N LYS A 131 -0.36 3.08 -15.71
CA LYS A 131 0.32 4.29 -16.22
C LYS A 131 1.67 3.95 -16.85
N ALA A 132 2.40 2.97 -16.32
CA ALA A 132 3.68 2.54 -16.88
C ALA A 132 3.54 1.80 -18.23
N ILE A 133 2.42 1.10 -18.50
CA ILE A 133 2.25 0.30 -19.72
C ILE A 133 1.37 0.91 -20.80
N VAL A 134 0.52 1.90 -20.51
CA VAL A 134 -0.49 2.39 -21.46
C VAL A 134 0.09 2.81 -22.83
N ALA A 135 1.26 3.46 -22.83
CA ALA A 135 1.98 3.83 -24.06
C ALA A 135 2.83 2.70 -24.67
N ILE A 136 3.13 1.64 -23.91
CA ILE A 136 4.05 0.55 -24.31
C ILE A 136 3.28 -0.67 -24.84
N LYS A 137 2.06 -0.90 -24.33
CA LYS A 137 1.20 -2.06 -24.62
C LYS A 137 -0.28 -1.61 -24.64
N PRO A 138 -0.68 -0.73 -25.59
CA PRO A 138 -1.99 -0.07 -25.58
C PRO A 138 -3.18 -1.02 -25.67
N ALA A 139 -3.08 -2.11 -26.43
CA ALA A 139 -4.19 -3.08 -26.55
C ALA A 139 -4.50 -3.79 -25.22
N PHE A 140 -3.48 -4.26 -24.48
CA PHE A 140 -3.70 -4.79 -23.12
C PHE A 140 -4.22 -3.70 -22.18
N ALA A 141 -3.72 -2.46 -22.29
CA ALA A 141 -4.20 -1.38 -21.44
C ALA A 141 -5.69 -1.10 -21.68
N ALA A 142 -6.16 -1.06 -22.93
CA ALA A 142 -7.57 -0.88 -23.25
C ALA A 142 -8.48 -1.91 -22.53
N ASP A 143 -8.13 -3.20 -22.60
CA ASP A 143 -8.89 -4.30 -21.97
C ASP A 143 -9.02 -4.14 -20.44
N TYR A 144 -8.03 -3.52 -19.78
CA TYR A 144 -7.98 -3.36 -18.33
C TYR A 144 -8.33 -1.94 -17.83
N GLN A 145 -8.55 -0.97 -18.72
CA GLN A 145 -8.75 0.43 -18.37
C GLN A 145 -9.88 0.62 -17.35
N GLN A 146 -11.07 0.10 -17.64
CA GLN A 146 -12.23 0.24 -16.77
C GLN A 146 -12.01 -0.44 -15.41
N ALA A 147 -11.48 -1.67 -15.40
CA ALA A 147 -11.25 -2.44 -14.19
C ALA A 147 -10.24 -1.74 -13.24
N VAL A 148 -9.12 -1.25 -13.79
CA VAL A 148 -8.11 -0.51 -13.02
C VAL A 148 -8.66 0.83 -12.53
N THR A 149 -9.43 1.56 -13.36
CA THR A 149 -10.06 2.82 -12.93
C THR A 149 -11.02 2.61 -11.77
N GLN A 150 -11.87 1.57 -11.81
CA GLN A 150 -12.81 1.28 -10.71
C GLN A 150 -12.10 0.81 -9.44
N LEU A 151 -11.05 -0.03 -9.55
CA LEU A 151 -10.26 -0.42 -8.38
C LEU A 151 -9.48 0.78 -7.78
N TYR A 152 -9.00 1.69 -8.61
CA TYR A 152 -8.34 2.91 -8.16
C TYR A 152 -9.33 3.88 -7.48
N LYS A 153 -10.56 4.04 -8.01
CA LYS A 153 -11.64 4.77 -7.33
C LYS A 153 -11.92 4.19 -5.93
N LYS A 154 -12.04 2.86 -5.80
CA LYS A 154 -12.17 2.18 -4.49
C LYS A 154 -11.03 2.53 -3.53
N SER A 155 -9.79 2.47 -4.02
CA SER A 155 -8.60 2.84 -3.25
C SER A 155 -8.64 4.30 -2.76
N LEU A 156 -9.03 5.25 -3.62
CA LEU A 156 -9.17 6.66 -3.25
C LEU A 156 -10.25 6.87 -2.18
N ALA A 157 -11.41 6.20 -2.31
CA ALA A 157 -12.47 6.27 -1.30
C ALA A 157 -11.99 5.75 0.07
N ILE A 158 -11.30 4.61 0.11
CA ILE A 158 -10.71 4.06 1.34
C ILE A 158 -9.70 5.04 1.95
N ALA A 159 -8.87 5.67 1.13
CA ALA A 159 -7.89 6.66 1.58
C ALA A 159 -8.56 7.93 2.16
N GLN A 160 -9.75 8.34 1.68
CA GLN A 160 -10.52 9.43 2.31
C GLN A 160 -11.14 8.98 3.63
N ILE A 161 -11.74 7.79 3.69
CA ILE A 161 -12.32 7.23 4.93
C ILE A 161 -11.24 7.11 6.02
N LYS A 162 -10.04 6.62 5.68
CA LYS A 162 -8.90 6.54 6.61
C LYS A 162 -8.54 7.87 7.26
N LYS A 163 -8.74 9.01 6.58
CA LYS A 163 -8.47 10.33 7.17
C LYS A 163 -9.44 10.68 8.31
N LEU A 164 -10.59 10.03 8.38
CA LEU A 164 -11.59 10.24 9.45
C LEU A 164 -11.19 9.55 10.78
N TYR A 165 -10.22 8.64 10.75
CA TYR A 165 -9.82 7.81 11.88
C TYR A 165 -8.40 8.11 12.35
N ASN A 166 -8.11 7.73 13.59
CA ASN A 166 -6.78 7.82 14.21
C ASN A 166 -5.93 6.56 13.97
N ASP A 167 -6.55 5.45 13.61
CA ASP A 167 -5.93 4.14 13.43
C ASP A 167 -6.13 3.58 12.00
N GLN A 168 -5.52 2.41 11.73
CA GLN A 168 -5.62 1.72 10.45
C GLN A 168 -6.77 0.68 10.39
N ASN A 169 -7.35 0.29 11.54
CA ASN A 169 -8.43 -0.70 11.62
C ASN A 169 -9.84 -0.06 11.64
N LEU A 170 -9.91 1.26 11.48
CA LEU A 170 -11.10 2.09 11.37
C LEU A 170 -12.03 1.97 12.59
N GLN A 171 -11.44 1.97 13.79
CA GLN A 171 -12.17 1.78 15.06
C GLN A 171 -12.37 3.08 15.85
N HIS A 172 -11.40 4.00 15.87
CA HIS A 172 -11.44 5.24 16.63
C HIS A 172 -11.50 6.44 15.68
N PRO A 173 -12.69 7.02 15.44
CA PRO A 173 -12.82 8.29 14.74
C PRO A 173 -12.05 9.42 15.42
N LYS A 174 -11.75 10.47 14.67
CA LYS A 174 -11.29 11.74 15.24
C LYS A 174 -12.45 12.49 15.88
N ALA A 175 -12.15 13.24 16.93
CA ALA A 175 -13.09 14.18 17.55
C ALA A 175 -13.35 15.38 16.62
N ASP A 176 -12.27 16.06 16.22
CA ASP A 176 -12.32 17.35 15.51
C ASP A 176 -12.45 17.18 13.98
N LEU A 177 -13.46 16.45 13.53
CA LEU A 177 -13.72 16.26 12.09
C LEU A 177 -14.46 17.44 11.49
N SER A 178 -13.87 18.11 10.51
CA SER A 178 -14.60 19.09 9.70
C SER A 178 -15.68 18.39 8.85
N SER A 179 -16.84 19.03 8.67
CA SER A 179 -17.88 18.53 7.75
C SER A 179 -17.34 18.30 6.33
N SER A 180 -16.42 19.16 5.87
CA SER A 180 -15.73 18.99 4.58
C SER A 180 -14.98 17.67 4.47
N ASN A 181 -14.35 17.17 5.54
CA ASN A 181 -13.71 15.86 5.54
C ASN A 181 -14.72 14.73 5.38
N ILE A 182 -15.89 14.84 6.02
CA ILE A 182 -17.00 13.87 5.92
C ILE A 182 -17.55 13.88 4.49
N ASP A 183 -17.86 15.05 3.94
CA ASP A 183 -18.43 15.20 2.60
C ASP A 183 -17.47 14.72 1.50
N LEU A 184 -16.15 14.97 1.66
CA LEU A 184 -15.11 14.42 0.78
C LEU A 184 -15.08 12.88 0.81
N ALA A 185 -15.33 12.24 1.95
CA ALA A 185 -15.40 10.80 2.05
C ALA A 185 -16.69 10.24 1.42
N ILE A 186 -17.85 10.88 1.64
CA ILE A 186 -19.14 10.49 1.02
C ILE A 186 -19.04 10.57 -0.50
N ASN A 187 -18.66 11.73 -1.04
CA ASN A 187 -18.50 11.98 -2.47
C ASN A 187 -17.50 10.99 -3.10
N ALA A 188 -16.40 10.68 -2.40
CA ALA A 188 -15.44 9.69 -2.88
C ALA A 188 -16.04 8.27 -2.96
N ILE A 189 -16.95 7.88 -2.07
CA ILE A 189 -17.66 6.58 -2.12
C ILE A 189 -18.69 6.57 -3.26
N GLU A 190 -19.47 7.63 -3.42
CA GLU A 190 -20.51 7.73 -4.46
C GLU A 190 -19.92 7.60 -5.88
N ASN A 191 -18.74 8.20 -6.11
CA ASN A 191 -18.02 8.11 -7.38
C ASN A 191 -17.50 6.71 -7.75
N VAL A 192 -17.58 5.71 -6.86
CA VAL A 192 -17.01 4.36 -7.07
C VAL A 192 -17.93 3.46 -7.92
N GLU A 193 -19.16 3.87 -8.21
CA GLU A 193 -20.09 3.14 -9.11
C GLU A 193 -20.28 1.65 -8.72
N ASN A 194 -20.14 1.32 -7.44
CA ASN A 194 -20.18 -0.05 -6.94
C ASN A 194 -20.96 -0.12 -5.63
N GLN A 195 -22.22 -0.56 -5.72
CA GLN A 195 -23.15 -0.56 -4.60
C GLN A 195 -22.70 -1.43 -3.42
N ASP A 196 -22.09 -2.59 -3.68
CA ASP A 196 -21.64 -3.48 -2.60
C ASP A 196 -20.41 -2.95 -1.87
N PHE A 197 -19.51 -2.25 -2.56
CA PHE A 197 -18.47 -1.46 -1.91
C PHE A 197 -19.08 -0.38 -1.02
N ALA A 198 -20.02 0.41 -1.53
CA ALA A 198 -20.66 1.49 -0.78
C ALA A 198 -21.36 0.97 0.49
N LYS A 199 -22.12 -0.13 0.41
CA LYS A 199 -22.74 -0.79 1.58
C LYS A 199 -21.73 -1.15 2.68
N ASN A 200 -20.54 -1.60 2.29
CA ASN A 200 -19.49 -2.01 3.24
C ASN A 200 -18.77 -0.83 3.90
N VAL A 201 -18.73 0.35 3.27
CA VAL A 201 -17.88 1.47 3.74
C VAL A 201 -18.64 2.72 4.19
N LEU A 202 -19.89 2.94 3.76
CA LEU A 202 -20.74 4.02 4.25
C LEU A 202 -20.97 3.97 5.78
N PRO A 203 -21.16 2.80 6.43
CA PRO A 203 -21.31 2.74 7.90
C PRO A 203 -20.12 3.34 8.65
N LEU A 204 -18.90 3.25 8.11
CA LEU A 204 -17.70 3.81 8.71
C LEU A 204 -17.77 5.35 8.73
N VAL A 205 -18.15 5.96 7.61
CA VAL A 205 -18.35 7.42 7.53
C VAL A 205 -19.48 7.88 8.45
N GLN A 206 -20.54 7.08 8.61
CA GLN A 206 -21.63 7.37 9.56
C GLN A 206 -21.16 7.31 11.03
N VAL A 207 -20.32 6.35 11.40
CA VAL A 207 -19.71 6.28 12.75
C VAL A 207 -18.83 7.51 13.00
N ALA A 208 -18.00 7.90 12.03
CA ALA A 208 -17.18 9.10 12.14
C ALA A 208 -18.01 10.40 12.26
N LYS A 209 -19.08 10.53 11.47
CA LYS A 209 -20.01 11.68 11.54
C LYS A 209 -20.73 11.77 12.89
N LYS A 210 -21.11 10.64 13.50
CA LYS A 210 -21.70 10.62 14.86
C LYS A 210 -20.67 11.06 15.91
N SER A 211 -19.41 10.65 15.75
CA SER A 211 -18.32 11.08 16.65
C SER A 211 -18.12 12.59 16.62
N GLN A 212 -18.17 13.23 15.44
CA GLN A 212 -18.13 14.69 15.33
C GLN A 212 -19.25 15.34 16.17
N ALA A 213 -20.51 14.98 15.88
CA ALA A 213 -21.68 15.62 16.49
C ALA A 213 -21.71 15.55 18.03
N ASN A 214 -21.16 14.48 18.62
CA ASN A 214 -21.06 14.32 20.07
C ASN A 214 -19.98 15.21 20.73
N ASN A 215 -18.94 15.60 19.98
CA ASN A 215 -17.95 16.55 20.48
C ASN A 215 -18.49 17.99 20.38
N ASP A 216 -19.19 18.32 19.29
CA ASP A 216 -19.85 19.62 19.10
C ASP A 216 -20.89 19.91 20.22
N THR A 217 -21.67 18.93 20.68
CA THR A 217 -22.61 19.12 21.82
C THR A 217 -21.96 19.24 23.19
N THR A 218 -20.73 18.74 23.37
CA THR A 218 -20.03 18.81 24.66
C THR A 218 -19.49 20.23 24.92
N VAL A 219 -19.07 20.95 23.86
CA VAL A 219 -18.60 22.34 23.97
C VAL A 219 -19.74 23.34 24.24
N ALA A 220 -20.97 23.02 23.83
CA ALA A 220 -22.13 23.88 24.01
C ALA A 220 -22.73 23.88 25.43
N MET A 221 -22.23 23.04 26.36
CA MET A 221 -22.82 22.83 27.69
C MET A 221 -21.97 23.43 28.84
N GLU A 222 -21.00 24.31 28.55
CA GLU A 222 -20.16 25.00 29.54
C GLU A 222 -20.41 26.52 29.58
N SER A 223 -21.68 26.97 29.52
CA SER A 223 -22.04 28.41 29.63
C SER A 223 -23.47 28.71 30.14
N THR A 224 -23.89 28.06 31.22
CA THR A 224 -24.96 28.46 32.19
C THR A 224 -24.79 27.56 33.42
N ASP A 225 -24.73 28.00 34.67
CA ASP A 225 -25.05 29.30 35.26
C ASP A 225 -24.01 29.76 36.30
N THR A 226 -23.93 31.07 36.51
CA THR A 226 -23.25 31.66 37.67
C THR A 226 -24.28 32.27 38.63
N SER A 227 -24.01 32.10 39.95
CA SER A 227 -24.59 32.83 41.11
C SER A 227 -25.81 32.23 41.85
N SER A 228 -25.55 31.88 43.12
CA SER A 228 -26.37 32.11 44.34
C SER A 228 -27.79 31.52 44.42
N THR A 229 -28.20 30.79 45.48
CA THR A 229 -28.21 31.25 46.89
C THR A 229 -28.39 30.08 47.89
N LYS A 230 -28.09 30.31 49.19
CA LYS A 230 -28.14 29.38 50.34
C LYS A 230 -29.56 28.86 50.69
N GLN A 231 -29.71 27.65 51.26
CA GLN A 231 -30.04 27.38 52.71
C GLN A 231 -30.58 25.95 53.05
N THR A 232 -29.88 25.25 53.96
CA THR A 232 -30.36 24.41 55.10
C THR A 232 -31.65 23.54 55.05
N ALA A 233 -31.55 22.21 55.35
CA ALA A 233 -31.91 21.57 56.66
C ALA A 233 -32.43 20.09 56.64
N THR A 234 -31.92 19.28 57.59
CA THR A 234 -32.58 18.20 58.41
C THR A 234 -33.19 16.87 57.85
N THR A 235 -32.44 15.77 58.07
CA THR A 235 -32.77 14.50 58.81
C THR A 235 -34.12 13.74 58.70
N GLY A 236 -34.01 12.41 58.45
CA GLY A 236 -34.93 11.32 58.88
C GLY A 236 -34.62 9.97 58.17
N ARG A 237 -34.03 8.94 58.84
CA ARG A 237 -34.68 7.73 59.43
C ARG A 237 -35.45 6.81 58.44
N GLN A 238 -35.38 5.47 58.45
CA GLN A 238 -34.55 4.46 59.15
C GLN A 238 -34.83 3.02 58.58
N ASN A 239 -34.02 2.00 58.93
CA ASN A 239 -34.28 0.52 58.86
C ASN A 239 -34.19 -0.16 57.45
N GLN A 240 -33.70 -1.39 57.24
CA GLN A 240 -33.13 -2.53 58.02
C GLN A 240 -31.87 -3.05 57.24
N GLN A 241 -30.70 -3.37 57.82
CA GLN A 241 -30.34 -4.51 58.69
C GLN A 241 -30.60 -5.90 58.05
N ASP A 242 -29.72 -6.90 57.96
CA ASP A 242 -28.25 -7.13 58.08
C ASP A 242 -28.10 -8.68 58.07
N THR A 243 -27.00 -9.25 57.55
CA THR A 243 -26.28 -10.44 58.09
C THR A 243 -25.21 -10.96 57.11
N GLY A 244 -23.95 -11.12 57.58
CA GLY A 244 -23.02 -12.09 56.96
C GLY A 244 -21.56 -11.71 56.65
N GLU A 245 -20.89 -10.91 57.48
CA GLU A 245 -19.40 -10.82 57.55
C GLU A 245 -18.78 -12.09 58.23
N PRO A 246 -17.44 -12.21 58.49
CA PRO A 246 -16.27 -11.38 58.11
C PRO A 246 -15.30 -12.19 57.20
N ALA A 247 -14.00 -11.95 56.98
CA ALA A 247 -12.95 -10.97 57.37
C ALA A 247 -11.88 -10.98 56.22
N ASN A 248 -10.71 -10.32 56.18
CA ASN A 248 -9.94 -9.34 56.97
C ASN A 248 -8.86 -8.77 55.99
N GLY A 249 -8.12 -7.68 56.21
CA GLY A 249 -8.08 -6.65 57.26
C GLY A 249 -6.85 -5.73 57.08
N VAL A 250 -6.82 -4.57 57.77
CA VAL A 250 -5.66 -3.68 58.02
C VAL A 250 -5.09 -2.96 56.76
N SER A 251 -5.41 -1.68 56.48
CA SER A 251 -5.12 -0.39 57.18
C SER A 251 -3.70 0.18 56.93
N GLY A 252 -3.60 1.47 56.55
CA GLY A 252 -2.32 2.09 56.17
C GLY A 252 -2.33 3.53 55.59
N ASN A 253 -3.02 4.47 56.25
CA ASN A 253 -2.85 5.95 56.25
C ASN A 253 -2.09 6.70 55.11
N HIS A 254 -2.83 7.58 54.41
CA HIS A 254 -2.71 9.06 54.48
C HIS A 254 -1.30 9.73 54.52
N ALA A 255 -0.89 10.45 53.45
CA ALA A 255 -0.30 11.81 53.54
C ALA A 255 0.04 12.49 52.18
N THR A 256 -0.46 13.71 52.07
CA THR A 256 -0.26 14.88 51.18
C THR A 256 1.16 15.38 50.81
N THR A 257 1.34 15.71 49.51
CA THR A 257 1.86 16.99 48.94
C THR A 257 3.37 17.32 48.78
N ALA A 258 3.73 17.84 47.57
CA ALA A 258 4.67 18.96 47.23
C ALA A 258 5.82 18.70 46.20
N GLY A 259 6.08 19.67 45.31
CA GLY A 259 7.21 19.76 44.33
C GLY A 259 6.83 19.41 42.88
N GLN A 260 6.77 20.28 41.85
CA GLN A 260 7.71 21.28 41.30
C GLN A 260 9.13 20.71 41.02
N ALA A 261 9.79 20.93 39.87
CA ALA A 261 9.39 21.45 38.54
C ALA A 261 10.51 21.16 37.50
N SER A 262 10.21 21.19 36.19
CA SER A 262 11.16 21.33 35.04
C SER A 262 12.24 20.24 34.83
N ASP A 263 12.69 19.88 33.62
CA ASP A 263 13.16 20.77 32.55
C ASP A 263 13.16 20.13 31.14
N GLN A 264 13.46 20.95 30.11
CA GLN A 264 13.36 20.67 28.69
C GLN A 264 14.66 20.13 28.05
N THR A 265 14.61 18.95 27.44
CA THR A 265 15.41 18.55 26.25
C THR A 265 14.80 17.24 25.72
N VAL A 266 14.59 16.96 24.44
CA VAL A 266 15.39 17.29 23.23
C VAL A 266 14.45 17.59 22.06
N ASN A 267 14.42 18.83 21.58
CA ASN A 267 13.70 19.17 20.33
C ASN A 267 14.46 20.20 19.46
N ARG A 268 15.75 19.92 19.20
CA ARG A 268 16.63 20.69 18.30
C ARG A 268 17.47 19.76 17.40
N ALA A 269 16.82 19.02 16.50
CA ALA A 269 17.54 18.20 15.50
C ALA A 269 16.91 18.12 14.09
N ARG A 270 15.73 18.71 13.83
CA ARG A 270 15.03 18.59 12.53
C ARG A 270 14.66 19.88 11.80
N LYS A 271 15.04 21.06 12.30
CA LYS A 271 14.69 22.36 11.68
C LYS A 271 15.87 23.10 11.01
N LEU A 272 16.88 22.35 10.55
CA LEU A 272 18.12 22.89 9.95
C LEU A 272 18.53 22.16 8.65
N ARG A 273 17.58 21.89 7.76
CA ARG A 273 17.89 21.35 6.41
C ARG A 273 16.91 21.71 5.28
N VAL A 274 16.22 22.85 5.37
CA VAL A 274 15.30 23.33 4.32
C VAL A 274 15.68 24.71 3.76
N ASN A 275 16.44 25.53 4.50
CA ASN A 275 16.64 26.96 4.16
C ASN A 275 18.00 27.28 3.53
N ARG A 276 18.41 26.55 2.47
CA ARG A 276 19.65 26.89 1.73
C ARG A 276 19.68 26.48 0.24
N LEU A 277 18.53 26.52 -0.46
CA LEU A 277 18.48 26.31 -1.92
C LEU A 277 17.61 27.33 -2.69
N LEU A 278 17.50 28.55 -2.17
CA LEU A 278 16.88 29.70 -2.84
C LEU A 278 17.81 30.91 -2.73
N HIS A 279 18.90 30.90 -3.52
CA HIS A 279 19.67 32.07 -3.96
C HIS A 279 20.81 31.62 -4.89
N ARG A 280 20.48 31.38 -6.16
CA ARG A 280 21.44 31.35 -7.29
C ARG A 280 20.73 31.47 -8.65
N VAL A 281 20.08 32.60 -8.86
CA VAL A 281 19.82 33.17 -10.18
C VAL A 281 20.18 34.65 -10.05
N GLY A 282 21.03 35.12 -10.97
CA GLY A 282 21.83 36.33 -10.88
C GLY A 282 23.14 36.09 -11.60
#